data_AF-A0A2E3QF97-F1
#
_entry.id   AF-A0A2E3QF97-F1
#
_cell.length_a   1.000
_cell.length_b   1.000
_cell.length_c   1.000
_cell.angle_alpha   90.00
_cell.angle_beta   90.00
_cell.angle_gamma   90.00
#
_symmetry.space_group_name_H-M   'P 1'
#
loop_
_entity.id
_entity.type
_entity.pdbx_description
1 polymer ?
#
loop_
_entity_poly.entity_id
_entity_poly.type
_entity_poly.pdbx_seq_one_letter_code
_entity_poly.pdbx_strand_id
1 'polypeptide(L)'
;MRLPAPHGNPNTHLIIGSLNKAMPDKIRRLKSFEFPQAVEWAAKEGWNPGINDAEVFFNTDTDGFWGAFDKQGLAAAISAVQYSSDFGFVGFYICRQDRRGSGLGYRLWQTVLEDSVLKTIGLDGVVDQQDNYRKSGFEFAHRNVRYGGVVTANVETPDDLFTLEVNDIAIVDAFEQTCKLFPESRIEFLRGWIGNEKHTALALKGPMGLRAYGVIRPCQEGHKVGPLFAPNAKDAEILFGALLQSRDDQTGKVYLDVPEPNQAAVDLATAHGMVPEFETARMYKGPAPELDLDMIFGISSFELG
;
A
#
# COMPACT_ATOMS: atom_id res chain seq x y z
N MET A 1 -22.15 65.70 49.26
CA MET A 1 -23.26 64.78 48.89
C MET A 1 -22.69 63.37 48.97
N ARG A 2 -23.47 62.42 49.50
CA ARG A 2 -23.04 61.16 50.15
C ARG A 2 -22.38 60.12 49.22
N LEU A 3 -21.40 59.40 49.78
CA LEU A 3 -20.87 58.06 49.42
C LEU A 3 -21.99 56.99 49.35
N PRO A 4 -21.80 55.73 48.87
CA PRO A 4 -20.53 54.94 48.84
C PRO A 4 -20.30 53.97 47.65
N ALA A 5 -19.11 53.36 47.66
CA ALA A 5 -18.72 52.17 46.90
C ALA A 5 -19.45 50.89 47.39
N PRO A 6 -19.49 49.82 46.56
CA PRO A 6 -19.68 48.47 47.06
C PRO A 6 -18.39 47.63 46.95
N HIS A 7 -17.99 47.08 48.08
CA HIS A 7 -17.15 45.87 48.18
C HIS A 7 -18.00 44.61 47.94
N GLY A 8 -17.36 43.59 47.34
CA GLY A 8 -17.59 42.17 47.68
C GLY A 8 -18.49 41.35 46.75
N ASN A 9 -17.88 40.42 45.99
CA ASN A 9 -17.99 38.97 46.27
C ASN A 9 -17.01 38.19 45.35
N PRO A 10 -16.01 37.46 45.87
CA PRO A 10 -15.17 36.57 45.09
C PRO A 10 -15.86 35.21 45.01
N ASN A 11 -16.72 35.01 44.01
CA ASN A 11 -17.20 33.69 43.61
C ASN A 11 -17.98 33.82 42.30
N THR A 12 -17.25 33.82 41.19
CA THR A 12 -17.84 33.49 39.89
C THR A 12 -17.17 32.21 39.44
N HIS A 13 -17.77 31.09 39.86
CA HIS A 13 -17.60 29.81 39.21
C HIS A 13 -17.96 29.98 37.74
N LEU A 14 -16.98 30.30 36.89
CA LEU A 14 -17.12 30.04 35.47
C LEU A 14 -16.94 28.54 35.28
N ILE A 15 -18.09 27.91 35.16
CA ILE A 15 -18.37 26.59 34.63
C ILE A 15 -17.27 26.21 33.64
N ILE A 16 -16.37 25.32 34.10
CA ILE A 16 -15.55 24.50 33.22
C ILE A 16 -16.56 23.74 32.38
N GLY A 17 -16.79 24.23 31.16
CA GLY A 17 -17.59 23.55 30.17
C GLY A 17 -17.10 22.11 30.12
N SER A 18 -18.02 21.19 30.40
CA SER A 18 -17.75 19.77 30.40
C SER A 18 -17.06 19.41 29.10
N LEU A 19 -15.76 19.10 29.17
CA LEU A 19 -15.14 18.19 28.24
C LEU A 19 -16.09 17.00 28.21
N ASN A 20 -16.83 16.87 27.11
CA ASN A 20 -17.54 15.64 26.82
C ASN A 20 -16.51 14.53 26.98
N LYS A 21 -16.59 13.78 28.09
CA LYS A 21 -15.89 12.52 28.26
C LYS A 21 -16.54 11.56 27.27
N ALA A 22 -16.27 11.75 25.99
CA ALA A 22 -16.26 10.65 25.05
C ALA A 22 -15.29 9.64 25.66
N MET A 23 -15.78 8.43 25.93
CA MET A 23 -14.91 7.34 26.35
C MET A 23 -13.72 7.30 25.38
N PRO A 24 -12.48 7.21 25.87
CA PRO A 24 -11.31 7.31 25.02
C PRO A 24 -11.41 6.26 23.93
N ASP A 25 -11.24 6.69 22.67
CA ASP A 25 -11.26 5.76 21.54
C ASP A 25 -10.27 4.62 21.84
N LYS A 26 -10.75 3.38 21.76
CA LYS A 26 -9.93 2.20 22.09
C LYS A 26 -9.04 1.91 20.89
N ILE A 27 -7.72 1.99 21.06
CA ILE A 27 -6.75 1.60 20.04
C ILE A 27 -6.24 0.19 20.34
N ARG A 28 -6.25 -0.69 19.34
CA ARG A 28 -5.76 -2.07 19.43
C ARG A 28 -5.48 -2.66 18.06
N ARG A 29 -4.81 -3.81 18.03
CA ARG A 29 -4.72 -4.63 16.82
C ARG A 29 -6.10 -5.03 16.28
N LEU A 30 -6.21 -5.07 14.96
CA LEU A 30 -7.35 -5.56 14.23
C LEU A 30 -7.36 -7.09 14.25
N LYS A 31 -8.56 -7.66 14.25
CA LYS A 31 -8.77 -9.07 13.89
C LYS A 31 -8.94 -9.16 12.38
N SER A 32 -8.65 -10.33 11.80
CA SER A 32 -8.74 -10.55 10.36
C SER A 32 -10.10 -10.14 9.77
N PHE A 33 -11.21 -10.44 10.45
CA PHE A 33 -12.56 -10.08 9.98
C PHE A 33 -12.90 -8.57 10.09
N GLU A 34 -12.08 -7.77 10.77
CA GLU A 34 -12.29 -6.32 10.90
C GLU A 34 -11.55 -5.53 9.81
N PHE A 35 -10.45 -6.08 9.30
CA PHE A 35 -9.62 -5.41 8.29
C PHE A 35 -10.33 -5.16 6.94
N PRO A 36 -11.21 -6.04 6.42
CA PRO A 36 -11.95 -5.80 5.18
C PRO A 36 -12.72 -4.46 5.17
N GLN A 37 -13.12 -3.94 6.34
CA GLN A 37 -13.76 -2.64 6.42
C GLN A 37 -12.83 -1.48 6.02
N ALA A 38 -11.54 -1.55 6.37
CA ALA A 38 -10.56 -0.56 5.95
C ALA A 38 -10.30 -0.62 4.42
N VAL A 39 -10.34 -1.83 3.85
CA VAL A 39 -10.23 -2.04 2.40
C VAL A 39 -11.44 -1.47 1.66
N GLU A 40 -12.64 -1.63 2.20
CA GLU A 40 -13.85 -0.98 1.66
C GLU A 40 -13.76 0.54 1.68
N TRP A 41 -13.20 1.12 2.75
CA TRP A 41 -12.95 2.56 2.81
C TRP A 41 -11.93 3.00 1.76
N ALA A 42 -10.83 2.26 1.58
CA ALA A 42 -9.83 2.55 0.55
C ALA A 42 -10.44 2.50 -0.86
N ALA A 43 -11.31 1.53 -1.14
CA ALA A 43 -12.04 1.48 -2.40
C ALA A 43 -12.90 2.74 -2.63
N LYS A 44 -13.59 3.25 -1.60
CA LYS A 44 -14.40 4.48 -1.67
C LYS A 44 -13.55 5.75 -1.86
N GLU A 45 -12.29 5.73 -1.44
CA GLU A 45 -11.32 6.81 -1.71
C GLU A 45 -10.63 6.69 -3.09
N GLY A 46 -11.05 5.71 -3.91
CA GLY A 46 -10.50 5.52 -5.27
C GLY A 46 -9.19 4.73 -5.32
N TRP A 47 -8.77 4.08 -4.22
CA TRP A 47 -7.49 3.35 -4.19
C TRP A 47 -7.53 2.01 -4.95
N ASN A 48 -8.72 1.58 -5.40
CA ASN A 48 -8.95 0.36 -6.18
C ASN A 48 -8.15 -0.87 -5.67
N PRO A 49 -8.40 -1.32 -4.42
CA PRO A 49 -7.75 -2.52 -3.89
C PRO A 49 -8.22 -3.78 -4.62
N GLY A 50 -7.40 -4.83 -4.58
CA GLY A 50 -7.72 -6.15 -5.08
C GLY A 50 -8.88 -6.80 -4.32
N ILE A 51 -9.62 -7.69 -4.99
CA ILE A 51 -10.75 -8.41 -4.37
C ILE A 51 -10.26 -9.30 -3.20
N ASN A 52 -9.08 -9.89 -3.35
CA ASN A 52 -8.48 -10.81 -2.37
C ASN A 52 -7.32 -10.19 -1.57
N ASP A 53 -7.02 -8.91 -1.78
CA ASP A 53 -5.89 -8.23 -1.15
C ASP A 53 -6.00 -8.25 0.39
N ALA A 54 -7.21 -8.13 0.94
CA ALA A 54 -7.43 -8.05 2.38
C ALA A 54 -6.83 -9.24 3.15
N GLU A 55 -7.04 -10.46 2.64
CA GLU A 55 -6.53 -11.69 3.26
C GLU A 55 -5.01 -11.78 3.13
N VAL A 56 -4.47 -11.51 1.94
CA VAL A 56 -3.03 -11.60 1.70
C VAL A 56 -2.26 -10.58 2.53
N PHE A 57 -2.76 -9.34 2.58
CA PHE A 57 -2.16 -8.28 3.38
C PHE A 57 -2.19 -8.61 4.87
N PHE A 58 -3.34 -9.04 5.40
CA PHE A 58 -3.46 -9.38 6.82
C PHE A 58 -2.53 -10.54 7.22
N ASN A 59 -2.38 -11.55 6.35
CA ASN A 59 -1.52 -12.70 6.61
C ASN A 59 -0.03 -12.42 6.43
N THR A 60 0.35 -11.30 5.79
CA THR A 60 1.74 -10.87 5.68
C THR A 60 2.34 -10.55 7.06
N ASP A 61 1.57 -9.87 7.91
CA ASP A 61 1.90 -9.60 9.31
C ASP A 61 0.60 -9.45 10.11
N THR A 62 0.19 -10.53 10.79
CA THR A 62 -1.07 -10.56 11.55
C THR A 62 -1.10 -9.60 12.75
N ASP A 63 0.05 -9.04 13.13
CA ASP A 63 0.22 -8.08 14.21
C ASP A 63 0.39 -6.63 13.74
N GLY A 64 0.53 -6.42 12.42
CA GLY A 64 0.82 -5.14 11.78
C GLY A 64 -0.40 -4.24 11.58
N PHE A 65 -1.63 -4.71 11.87
CA PHE A 65 -2.86 -3.98 11.58
C PHE A 65 -3.51 -3.43 12.83
N TRP A 66 -3.75 -2.11 12.88
CA TRP A 66 -4.28 -1.41 14.05
C TRP A 66 -5.57 -0.64 13.72
N GLY A 67 -6.44 -0.56 14.72
CA GLY A 67 -7.71 0.14 14.63
C GLY A 67 -7.98 1.00 15.85
N ALA A 68 -8.61 2.15 15.62
CA ALA A 68 -9.21 2.98 16.66
C ALA A 68 -10.73 2.79 16.64
N PHE A 69 -11.33 2.51 17.79
CA PHE A 69 -12.74 2.15 17.92
C PHE A 69 -13.51 3.17 18.77
N ASP A 70 -14.69 3.54 18.27
CA ASP A 70 -15.69 4.33 18.99
C ASP A 70 -16.97 3.51 19.24
N LYS A 71 -18.05 4.16 19.68
CA LYS A 71 -19.34 3.50 19.97
C LYS A 71 -19.99 2.85 18.74
N GLN A 72 -19.62 3.25 17.52
CA GLN A 72 -20.13 2.73 16.26
C GLN A 72 -19.20 1.64 15.66
N GLY A 73 -18.12 1.29 16.35
CA GLY A 73 -17.15 0.30 15.89
C GLY A 73 -15.86 0.94 15.39
N LEU A 74 -15.26 0.36 14.34
CA LEU A 74 -14.02 0.87 13.76
C LEU A 74 -14.24 2.30 13.24
N ALA A 75 -13.33 3.20 13.59
CA ALA A 75 -13.38 4.62 13.26
C ALA A 75 -12.14 5.09 12.48
N ALA A 76 -10.99 4.45 12.69
CA ALA A 76 -9.79 4.64 11.89
C ALA A 76 -8.96 3.36 11.87
N ALA A 77 -8.17 3.18 10.81
CA ALA A 77 -7.24 2.07 10.65
C ALA A 77 -5.87 2.59 10.22
N ILE A 78 -4.84 1.78 10.48
CA ILE A 78 -3.47 1.92 9.95
C ILE A 78 -2.86 0.53 9.86
N SER A 79 -2.15 0.24 8.78
CA SER A 79 -1.22 -0.89 8.72
C SER A 79 0.20 -0.37 8.94
N ALA A 80 0.98 -1.12 9.72
CA ALA A 80 2.40 -0.95 9.97
C ALA A 80 3.02 -2.36 9.92
N VAL A 81 3.07 -2.92 8.71
CA VAL A 81 3.50 -4.29 8.42
C VAL A 81 5.01 -4.37 8.57
N GLN A 82 5.51 -5.35 9.33
CA GLN A 82 6.94 -5.59 9.49
C GLN A 82 7.39 -6.75 8.61
N TYR A 83 8.40 -6.51 7.77
CA TYR A 83 9.02 -7.55 6.93
C TYR A 83 10.27 -8.14 7.60
N SER A 84 10.96 -7.34 8.41
CA SER A 84 12.10 -7.75 9.22
C SER A 84 12.13 -6.96 10.52
N SER A 85 13.14 -7.21 11.36
CA SER A 85 13.40 -6.36 12.54
C SER A 85 13.89 -4.96 12.17
N ASP A 86 14.31 -4.73 10.92
CA ASP A 86 14.93 -3.50 10.46
C ASP A 86 14.03 -2.70 9.50
N PHE A 87 13.08 -3.34 8.82
CA PHE A 87 12.20 -2.70 7.84
C PHE A 87 10.72 -3.02 8.05
N GLY A 88 9.89 -1.98 7.88
CA GLY A 88 8.44 -2.10 7.81
C GLY A 88 7.82 -1.10 6.85
N PHE A 89 6.54 -1.29 6.57
CA PHE A 89 5.78 -0.48 5.63
C PHE A 89 4.45 -0.02 6.22
N VAL A 90 4.17 1.28 6.10
CA VAL A 90 2.94 1.90 6.59
C VAL A 90 1.97 2.11 5.43
N GLY A 91 0.75 1.64 5.62
CA GLY A 91 -0.34 1.76 4.65
C GLY A 91 -1.69 1.88 5.36
N PHE A 92 -2.78 1.85 4.58
CA PHE A 92 -4.16 1.89 5.08
C PHE A 92 -4.39 2.92 6.19
N TYR A 93 -3.71 4.07 6.16
CA TYR A 93 -3.92 5.13 7.12
C TYR A 93 -5.18 5.91 6.74
N ILE A 94 -6.33 5.38 7.17
CA ILE A 94 -7.65 5.81 6.71
C ILE A 94 -8.60 5.99 7.90
N CYS A 95 -9.50 6.98 7.79
CA CYS A 95 -10.45 7.32 8.84
C CYS A 95 -11.86 7.46 8.28
N ARG A 96 -12.84 6.94 9.02
CA ARG A 96 -14.27 7.09 8.75
C ARG A 96 -14.61 8.57 8.63
N GLN A 97 -15.41 8.94 7.63
CA GLN A 97 -15.60 10.33 7.22
C GLN A 97 -16.09 11.25 8.35
N ASP A 98 -17.01 10.78 9.20
CA ASP A 98 -17.56 11.49 10.36
C ASP A 98 -16.56 11.67 11.53
N ARG A 99 -15.40 11.02 11.47
CA ARG A 99 -14.34 11.10 12.49
C ARG A 99 -13.09 11.83 11.99
N ARG A 100 -13.07 12.28 10.73
CA ARG A 100 -11.99 13.12 10.19
C ARG A 100 -11.95 14.47 10.92
N GLY A 101 -10.75 15.05 11.05
CA GLY A 101 -10.55 16.32 11.78
C GLY A 101 -10.64 16.23 13.32
N SER A 102 -10.96 15.07 13.89
CA SER A 102 -11.07 14.89 15.35
C SER A 102 -9.73 14.66 16.08
N GLY A 103 -8.63 14.53 15.34
CA GLY A 103 -7.32 14.11 15.87
C GLY A 103 -7.16 12.60 16.09
N LEU A 104 -8.20 11.79 15.79
CA LEU A 104 -8.17 10.33 15.98
C LEU A 104 -7.07 9.64 15.19
N GLY A 105 -6.93 9.98 13.90
CA GLY A 105 -5.87 9.42 13.05
C GLY A 105 -4.48 9.70 13.61
N TYR A 106 -4.22 10.93 14.04
CA TYR A 106 -2.93 11.32 14.61
C TYR A 106 -2.62 10.56 15.90
N ARG A 107 -3.61 10.38 16.79
CA ARG A 107 -3.45 9.53 17.99
C ARG A 107 -3.14 8.08 17.64
N LEU A 108 -3.81 7.54 16.62
CA LEU A 108 -3.56 6.19 16.12
C LEU A 108 -2.13 6.07 15.57
N TRP A 109 -1.70 7.03 14.74
CA TRP A 109 -0.34 7.13 14.21
C TRP A 109 0.72 7.15 15.31
N GLN A 110 0.57 8.02 16.33
CA GLN A 110 1.48 8.08 17.47
C GLN A 110 1.55 6.75 18.21
N THR A 111 0.39 6.15 18.51
CA THR A 111 0.32 4.87 19.23
C THR A 111 1.05 3.74 18.49
N VAL A 112 1.06 3.77 17.16
CA VAL A 112 1.63 2.69 16.34
C VAL A 112 3.11 2.93 16.00
N LEU A 113 3.54 4.19 15.84
CA LEU A 113 4.86 4.50 15.25
C LEU A 113 5.84 5.24 16.17
N GLU A 114 5.40 5.82 17.29
CA GLU A 114 6.26 6.66 18.14
C GLU A 114 7.40 5.86 18.79
N ASP A 115 7.12 4.61 19.20
CA ASP A 115 8.09 3.70 19.81
C ASP A 115 8.64 2.65 18.82
N SER A 116 8.49 2.88 17.51
CA SER A 116 9.02 1.94 16.51
C SER A 116 10.55 1.90 16.57
N VAL A 117 11.10 0.70 16.70
CA VAL A 117 12.56 0.43 16.70
C VAL A 117 13.09 0.07 15.32
N LEU A 118 12.24 0.10 14.28
CA LEU A 118 12.63 -0.18 12.91
C LEU A 118 13.66 0.86 12.44
N LYS A 119 14.68 0.38 11.70
CA LYS A 119 15.69 1.26 11.10
C LYS A 119 15.11 2.09 9.96
N THR A 120 14.24 1.47 9.17
CA THR A 120 13.60 2.10 8.02
C THR A 120 12.11 1.77 7.99
N ILE A 121 11.27 2.79 7.80
CA ILE A 121 9.83 2.64 7.58
C ILE A 121 9.49 3.26 6.23
N GLY A 122 8.95 2.48 5.30
CA GLY A 122 8.44 2.97 4.02
C GLY A 122 6.96 3.33 4.09
N LEU A 123 6.51 4.25 3.22
CA LEU A 123 5.10 4.46 2.90
C LEU A 123 4.94 5.00 1.48
N ASP A 124 3.72 4.84 0.94
CA ASP A 124 3.26 5.61 -0.21
C ASP A 124 2.20 6.62 0.23
N GLY A 125 2.60 7.88 0.27
CA GLY A 125 1.74 8.97 0.71
C GLY A 125 0.99 9.59 -0.46
N VAL A 126 -0.34 9.69 -0.37
CA VAL A 126 -1.11 10.57 -1.25
C VAL A 126 -0.56 12.00 -1.17
N VAL A 127 -0.61 12.73 -2.29
CA VAL A 127 0.05 14.05 -2.43
C VAL A 127 -0.32 15.02 -1.30
N ASP A 128 -1.60 15.08 -0.95
CA ASP A 128 -2.13 15.97 0.08
C ASP A 128 -1.58 15.69 1.50
N GLN A 129 -1.00 14.50 1.73
CA GLN A 129 -0.53 14.08 3.05
C GLN A 129 0.99 14.14 3.21
N GLN A 130 1.75 14.45 2.15
CA GLN A 130 3.22 14.44 2.18
C GLN A 130 3.80 15.35 3.28
N ASP A 131 3.25 16.55 3.45
CA ASP A 131 3.73 17.49 4.49
C ASP A 131 3.51 16.97 5.91
N ASN A 132 2.48 16.15 6.12
CA ASN A 132 2.24 15.53 7.42
C ASN A 132 3.25 14.39 7.68
N TYR A 133 3.62 13.64 6.64
CA TYR A 133 4.65 12.61 6.76
C TYR A 133 6.04 13.20 6.98
N ARG A 134 6.37 14.33 6.31
CA ARG A 134 7.62 15.07 6.55
C ARG A 134 7.78 15.49 8.02
N LYS A 135 6.70 15.97 8.65
CA LYS A 135 6.70 16.28 10.10
C LYS A 135 6.97 15.07 11.00
N SER A 136 6.72 13.86 10.49
CA SER A 136 6.99 12.59 11.18
C SER A 136 8.37 11.99 10.83
N GLY A 137 9.21 12.73 10.11
CA GLY A 137 10.58 12.34 9.74
C GLY A 137 10.68 11.48 8.48
N PHE A 138 9.63 11.43 7.65
CA PHE A 138 9.69 10.78 6.35
C PHE A 138 10.27 11.73 5.29
N GLU A 139 11.21 11.22 4.51
CA GLU A 139 11.83 11.91 3.39
C GLU A 139 11.31 11.34 2.07
N PHE A 140 11.12 12.22 1.09
CA PHE A 140 10.67 11.84 -0.25
C PHE A 140 11.77 11.09 -0.99
N ALA A 141 11.43 9.96 -1.63
CA ALA A 141 12.33 9.20 -2.49
C ALA A 141 11.97 9.38 -3.98
N HIS A 142 10.75 9.02 -4.36
CA HIS A 142 10.26 9.16 -5.74
C HIS A 142 8.72 9.11 -5.78
N ARG A 143 8.13 9.34 -6.95
CA ARG A 143 6.68 9.17 -7.17
C ARG A 143 6.39 7.76 -7.67
N ASN A 144 5.29 7.19 -7.21
CA ASN A 144 4.65 6.07 -7.89
C ASN A 144 3.37 6.57 -8.55
N VAL A 145 3.16 6.23 -9.82
CA VAL A 145 2.03 6.70 -10.62
C VAL A 145 1.24 5.50 -11.12
N ARG A 146 -0.05 5.46 -10.81
CA ARG A 146 -0.98 4.48 -11.36
C ARG A 146 -1.39 4.88 -12.76
N TYR A 147 -1.07 4.04 -13.72
CA TYR A 147 -1.60 4.12 -15.07
C TYR A 147 -2.79 3.18 -15.20
N GLY A 148 -3.87 3.66 -15.83
CA GLY A 148 -5.10 2.91 -16.08
C GLY A 148 -5.51 2.97 -17.56
N GLY A 149 -6.05 1.88 -18.09
CA GLY A 149 -6.54 1.84 -19.47
C GLY A 149 -7.23 0.54 -19.82
N VAL A 150 -8.03 0.53 -20.88
CA VAL A 150 -8.56 -0.71 -21.46
C VAL A 150 -7.55 -1.22 -22.48
N VAL A 151 -6.87 -2.31 -22.14
CA VAL A 151 -5.81 -2.90 -22.96
C VAL A 151 -6.21 -4.33 -23.33
N THR A 152 -6.20 -4.66 -24.61
CA THR A 152 -6.41 -6.03 -25.10
C THR A 152 -5.09 -6.64 -25.52
N ALA A 153 -4.85 -7.90 -25.18
CA ALA A 153 -3.66 -8.62 -25.54
C ALA A 153 -4.00 -9.95 -26.23
N ASN A 154 -3.33 -10.16 -27.36
CA ASN A 154 -3.27 -11.43 -28.06
C ASN A 154 -1.83 -11.59 -28.55
N VAL A 155 -1.00 -12.16 -27.70
CA VAL A 155 0.45 -12.26 -27.86
C VAL A 155 0.86 -13.73 -28.01
N GLU A 156 1.94 -13.94 -28.75
CA GLU A 156 2.58 -15.24 -28.81
C GLU A 156 3.30 -15.52 -27.49
N THR A 157 2.97 -16.65 -26.87
CA THR A 157 3.58 -17.08 -25.61
C THR A 157 4.93 -17.72 -25.90
N PRO A 158 6.05 -17.21 -25.36
CA PRO A 158 7.34 -17.83 -25.58
C PRO A 158 7.50 -19.12 -24.77
N ASP A 159 8.33 -20.04 -25.27
CA ASP A 159 8.58 -21.35 -24.65
C ASP A 159 9.19 -21.27 -23.23
N ASP A 160 9.81 -20.14 -22.90
CA ASP A 160 10.42 -19.90 -21.59
C ASP A 160 9.46 -19.24 -20.58
N LEU A 161 8.20 -18.99 -20.94
CA LEU A 161 7.16 -18.55 -20.02
C LEU A 161 6.57 -19.73 -19.24
N PHE A 162 6.38 -19.56 -17.93
CA PHE A 162 5.71 -20.54 -17.08
C PHE A 162 4.90 -19.87 -15.97
N THR A 163 3.90 -20.59 -15.45
CA THR A 163 3.11 -20.17 -14.29
C THR A 163 3.88 -20.41 -13.00
N LEU A 164 3.88 -19.44 -12.11
CA LEU A 164 4.40 -19.58 -10.74
C LEU A 164 3.31 -20.13 -9.82
N GLU A 165 3.69 -21.09 -8.99
CA GLU A 165 2.84 -21.68 -7.97
C GLU A 165 3.36 -21.37 -6.56
N VAL A 166 2.56 -21.68 -5.54
CA VAL A 166 2.96 -21.46 -4.13
C VAL A 166 4.27 -22.17 -3.75
N ASN A 167 4.65 -23.23 -4.46
CA ASN A 167 5.92 -23.93 -4.23
C ASN A 167 7.14 -23.18 -4.77
N ASP A 168 6.95 -22.17 -5.63
CA ASP A 168 8.01 -21.38 -6.25
C ASP A 168 8.37 -20.12 -5.45
N ILE A 169 7.62 -19.81 -4.37
CA ILE A 169 7.79 -18.55 -3.61
C ILE A 169 9.21 -18.34 -3.09
N ALA A 170 9.93 -19.42 -2.76
CA ALA A 170 11.31 -19.32 -2.29
C ALA A 170 12.28 -18.89 -3.41
N ILE A 171 12.02 -19.30 -4.66
CA ILE A 171 12.81 -18.89 -5.82
C ILE A 171 12.50 -17.43 -6.16
N VAL A 172 11.23 -17.02 -6.05
CA VAL A 172 10.81 -15.64 -6.27
C VAL A 172 11.41 -14.70 -5.22
N ASP A 173 11.33 -15.07 -3.95
CA ASP A 173 11.92 -14.29 -2.85
C ASP A 173 13.44 -14.13 -3.02
N ALA A 174 14.14 -15.21 -3.39
CA ALA A 174 15.57 -15.15 -3.67
C ALA A 174 15.90 -14.24 -4.87
N PHE A 175 15.08 -14.27 -5.92
CA PHE A 175 15.21 -13.37 -7.06
C PHE A 175 15.03 -11.90 -6.66
N GLU A 176 13.98 -11.58 -5.89
CA GLU A 176 13.74 -10.23 -5.39
C GLU A 176 14.89 -9.69 -4.56
N GLN A 177 15.41 -10.50 -3.64
CA GLN A 177 16.55 -10.11 -2.80
C GLN A 177 17.82 -9.91 -3.64
N THR A 178 18.09 -10.82 -4.59
CA THR A 178 19.28 -10.75 -5.45
C THR A 178 19.26 -9.51 -6.34
N CYS A 179 18.08 -9.18 -6.89
CA CYS A 179 17.88 -8.04 -7.77
C CYS A 179 17.51 -6.74 -7.02
N LYS A 180 17.51 -6.74 -5.67
CA LYS A 180 17.15 -5.57 -4.84
C LYS A 180 15.79 -4.95 -5.23
N LEU A 181 14.78 -5.80 -5.41
CA LEU A 181 13.44 -5.39 -5.86
C LEU A 181 12.49 -5.07 -4.69
N PHE A 182 12.88 -5.46 -3.49
CA PHE A 182 12.25 -5.07 -2.23
C PHE A 182 13.31 -5.03 -1.12
N PRO A 183 13.14 -4.23 -0.05
CA PRO A 183 14.18 -4.07 0.98
C PRO A 183 14.49 -5.34 1.78
N GLU A 184 13.55 -6.26 1.90
CA GLU A 184 13.63 -7.47 2.73
C GLU A 184 12.96 -8.66 2.06
N SER A 185 13.11 -9.85 2.65
CA SER A 185 12.31 -11.01 2.27
C SER A 185 10.81 -10.71 2.42
N ARG A 186 10.05 -11.13 1.41
CA ARG A 186 8.58 -11.01 1.37
C ARG A 186 7.91 -12.37 1.34
N ILE A 187 8.58 -13.42 1.82
CA ILE A 187 8.11 -14.80 1.67
C ILE A 187 6.66 -15.02 2.17
N GLU A 188 6.26 -14.38 3.27
CA GLU A 188 4.89 -14.51 3.80
C GLU A 188 3.86 -13.74 2.97
N PHE A 189 4.24 -12.59 2.40
CA PHE A 189 3.42 -11.89 1.41
C PHE A 189 3.27 -12.73 0.13
N LEU A 190 4.38 -13.24 -0.40
CA LEU A 190 4.43 -14.03 -1.64
C LEU A 190 3.61 -15.32 -1.54
N ARG A 191 3.53 -15.94 -0.36
CA ARG A 191 2.69 -17.12 -0.11
C ARG A 191 1.23 -16.88 -0.50
N GLY A 192 0.67 -15.75 -0.04
CA GLY A 192 -0.69 -15.35 -0.39
C GLY A 192 -0.78 -14.70 -1.78
N TRP A 193 0.28 -14.01 -2.24
CA TRP A 193 0.24 -13.28 -3.50
C TRP A 193 0.33 -14.18 -4.73
N ILE A 194 1.17 -15.21 -4.68
CA ILE A 194 1.35 -16.21 -5.75
C ILE A 194 0.39 -17.39 -5.56
N GLY A 195 0.15 -17.82 -4.31
CA GLY A 195 -0.69 -18.99 -4.02
C GLY A 195 -2.20 -18.73 -4.10
N ASN A 196 -2.66 -17.53 -4.45
CA ASN A 196 -4.08 -17.23 -4.55
C ASN A 196 -4.66 -17.67 -5.89
N GLU A 197 -5.71 -18.49 -5.86
CA GLU A 197 -6.39 -19.03 -7.05
C GLU A 197 -7.02 -17.96 -7.96
N LYS A 198 -7.20 -16.72 -7.47
CA LYS A 198 -7.70 -15.59 -8.25
C LYS A 198 -6.61 -14.70 -8.81
N HIS A 199 -5.35 -14.99 -8.49
CA HIS A 199 -4.20 -14.31 -9.06
C HIS A 199 -3.62 -15.18 -10.18
N THR A 200 -3.01 -14.55 -11.17
CA THR A 200 -2.20 -15.24 -12.17
C THR A 200 -0.78 -14.70 -12.07
N ALA A 201 0.15 -15.56 -11.65
CA ALA A 201 1.56 -15.24 -11.54
C ALA A 201 2.31 -15.93 -12.68
N LEU A 202 3.01 -15.15 -13.50
CA LEU A 202 3.77 -15.63 -14.66
C LEU A 202 5.22 -15.23 -14.53
N ALA A 203 6.11 -16.07 -15.05
CA ALA A 203 7.54 -15.86 -15.00
C ALA A 203 8.22 -16.27 -16.30
N LEU A 204 9.38 -15.65 -16.56
CA LEU A 204 10.30 -16.03 -17.62
C LEU A 204 11.48 -16.79 -17.04
N LYS A 205 11.80 -17.93 -17.66
CA LYS A 205 12.96 -18.74 -17.28
C LYS A 205 14.24 -18.13 -17.85
N GLY A 206 15.25 -18.01 -17.01
CA GLY A 206 16.61 -17.61 -17.37
C GLY A 206 17.62 -18.73 -17.17
N PRO A 207 18.88 -18.53 -17.58
CA PRO A 207 19.96 -19.52 -17.42
C PRO A 207 20.22 -19.93 -15.96
N MET A 208 19.94 -19.05 -15.01
CA MET A 208 20.22 -19.23 -13.58
C MET A 208 18.96 -19.31 -12.70
N GLY A 209 17.78 -19.55 -13.29
CA GLY A 209 16.51 -19.60 -12.56
C GLY A 209 15.50 -18.60 -13.13
N LEU A 210 14.88 -17.80 -12.27
CA LEU A 210 13.94 -16.75 -12.66
C LEU A 210 14.70 -15.59 -13.35
N ARG A 211 14.20 -15.13 -14.51
CA ARG A 211 14.71 -13.91 -15.19
C ARG A 211 13.85 -12.69 -14.86
N ALA A 212 12.54 -12.90 -14.83
CA ALA A 212 11.53 -11.86 -14.65
C ALA A 212 10.24 -12.53 -14.19
N TYR A 213 9.38 -11.80 -13.49
CA TYR A 213 8.04 -12.28 -13.16
C TYR A 213 7.05 -11.13 -12.95
N GLY A 214 5.77 -11.43 -13.05
CA GLY A 214 4.72 -10.52 -12.64
C GLY A 214 3.44 -11.22 -12.23
N VAL A 215 2.55 -10.48 -11.61
CA VAL A 215 1.26 -10.99 -11.12
C VAL A 215 0.14 -10.09 -11.61
N ILE A 216 -0.95 -10.66 -12.10
CA ILE A 216 -2.20 -9.95 -12.38
C ILE A 216 -3.32 -10.49 -11.51
N ARG A 217 -4.18 -9.60 -11.04
CA ARG A 217 -5.26 -9.95 -10.09
C ARG A 217 -6.47 -9.03 -10.24
N PRO A 218 -7.69 -9.52 -9.95
CA PRO A 218 -8.89 -8.71 -10.02
C PRO A 218 -8.94 -7.66 -8.90
N CYS A 219 -9.47 -6.49 -9.21
CA CYS A 219 -9.72 -5.39 -8.28
C CYS A 219 -11.19 -5.01 -8.26
N GLN A 220 -11.56 -4.03 -7.42
CA GLN A 220 -12.93 -3.48 -7.40
C GLN A 220 -13.37 -3.01 -8.79
N GLU A 221 -12.46 -2.38 -9.52
CA GLU A 221 -12.60 -2.09 -10.94
C GLU A 221 -11.47 -2.78 -11.71
N GLY A 222 -11.82 -3.62 -12.68
CA GLY A 222 -10.87 -4.23 -13.59
C GLY A 222 -9.83 -5.14 -12.93
N HIS A 223 -8.60 -5.09 -13.44
CA HIS A 223 -7.47 -5.89 -12.96
C HIS A 223 -6.25 -5.01 -12.69
N LYS A 224 -5.35 -5.46 -11.83
CA LYS A 224 -4.07 -4.78 -11.57
C LYS A 224 -2.93 -5.75 -11.81
N VAL A 225 -1.92 -5.27 -12.52
CA VAL A 225 -0.63 -5.93 -12.66
C VAL A 225 0.30 -5.37 -11.58
N GLY A 226 0.83 -6.23 -10.73
CA GLY A 226 1.67 -5.85 -9.60
C GLY A 226 2.12 -7.05 -8.76
N PRO A 227 3.43 -7.31 -8.59
CA PRO A 227 4.51 -6.58 -9.25
C PRO A 227 4.61 -6.94 -10.74
N LEU A 228 5.39 -6.13 -11.47
CA LEU A 228 5.97 -6.49 -12.76
C LEU A 228 7.47 -6.20 -12.67
N PHE A 229 8.27 -7.25 -12.54
CA PHE A 229 9.72 -7.15 -12.38
C PHE A 229 10.43 -7.80 -13.55
N ALA A 230 11.29 -7.05 -14.23
CA ALA A 230 12.00 -7.51 -15.41
C ALA A 230 13.33 -6.74 -15.61
N PRO A 231 14.37 -7.38 -16.16
CA PRO A 231 15.69 -6.75 -16.32
C PRO A 231 15.75 -5.73 -17.47
N ASN A 232 14.73 -5.67 -18.31
CA ASN A 232 14.67 -4.77 -19.47
C ASN A 232 13.22 -4.67 -20.01
N ALA A 233 12.99 -3.67 -20.85
CA ALA A 233 11.69 -3.39 -21.46
C ALA A 233 11.12 -4.55 -22.29
N LYS A 234 11.98 -5.34 -22.95
CA LYS A 234 11.52 -6.47 -23.78
C LYS A 234 10.93 -7.58 -22.93
N ASP A 235 11.59 -7.96 -21.83
CA ASP A 235 11.06 -8.96 -20.91
C ASP A 235 9.80 -8.46 -20.18
N ALA A 236 9.75 -7.15 -19.85
CA ALA A 236 8.57 -6.53 -19.28
C ALA A 236 7.36 -6.57 -20.22
N GLU A 237 7.55 -6.23 -21.51
CA GLU A 237 6.51 -6.28 -22.54
C GLU A 237 5.96 -7.70 -22.71
N ILE A 238 6.83 -8.72 -22.75
CA ILE A 238 6.44 -10.12 -22.86
C ILE A 238 5.55 -10.53 -21.68
N LEU A 239 6.00 -10.25 -20.45
CA LEU A 239 5.24 -10.60 -19.24
C LEU A 239 3.93 -9.81 -19.16
N PHE A 240 3.97 -8.51 -19.43
CA PHE A 240 2.78 -7.66 -19.39
C PHE A 240 1.73 -8.16 -20.39
N GLY A 241 2.12 -8.42 -21.64
CA GLY A 241 1.22 -9.00 -22.65
C GLY A 241 0.64 -10.35 -22.24
N ALA A 242 1.47 -11.25 -21.70
CA ALA A 242 1.02 -12.57 -21.25
C ALA A 242 0.04 -12.49 -20.06
N LEU A 243 0.29 -11.60 -19.10
CA LEU A 243 -0.61 -11.33 -17.97
C LEU A 243 -1.92 -10.69 -18.43
N LEU A 244 -1.87 -9.74 -19.37
CA LEU A 244 -3.07 -9.14 -19.95
C LEU A 244 -3.94 -10.19 -20.66
N GLN A 245 -3.30 -11.11 -21.38
CA GLN A 245 -3.94 -12.21 -22.12
C GLN A 245 -4.59 -13.25 -21.20
N SER A 246 -4.08 -13.44 -19.97
CA SER A 246 -4.60 -14.45 -19.03
C SER A 246 -5.96 -14.08 -18.42
N ARG A 247 -6.47 -12.87 -18.67
CA ARG A 247 -7.78 -12.43 -18.18
C ARG A 247 -8.91 -12.98 -19.03
N ASP A 248 -9.95 -13.47 -18.37
CA ASP A 248 -11.20 -13.87 -19.03
C ASP A 248 -11.90 -12.67 -19.70
N ASP A 249 -11.86 -11.50 -19.05
CA ASP A 249 -12.42 -10.25 -19.57
C ASP A 249 -11.30 -9.25 -19.89
N GLN A 250 -11.05 -9.05 -21.18
CA GLN A 250 -10.12 -8.05 -21.69
C GLN A 250 -10.76 -6.68 -21.96
N THR A 251 -12.07 -6.53 -21.78
CA THR A 251 -12.79 -5.26 -21.99
C THR A 251 -12.74 -4.35 -20.76
N GLY A 252 -12.49 -4.92 -19.58
CA GLY A 252 -12.25 -4.17 -18.35
C GLY A 252 -10.90 -3.46 -18.32
N LYS A 253 -10.82 -2.39 -17.52
CA LYS A 253 -9.57 -1.66 -17.28
C LYS A 253 -8.49 -2.55 -16.66
N VAL A 254 -7.24 -2.19 -16.95
CA VAL A 254 -6.04 -2.69 -16.27
C VAL A 254 -5.30 -1.52 -15.66
N TYR A 255 -4.70 -1.78 -14.51
CA TYR A 255 -3.89 -0.84 -13.76
C TYR A 255 -2.45 -1.33 -13.61
N LEU A 256 -1.49 -0.42 -13.72
CA LEU A 256 -0.08 -0.64 -13.45
C LEU A 256 0.46 0.51 -12.59
N ASP A 257 1.03 0.20 -11.44
CA ASP A 257 1.58 1.18 -10.50
C ASP A 257 3.08 1.34 -10.73
N VAL A 258 3.48 2.36 -11.49
CA VAL A 258 4.84 2.55 -12.02
C VAL A 258 5.66 3.47 -11.11
N PRO A 259 6.89 3.09 -10.70
CA PRO A 259 7.83 4.04 -10.13
C PRO A 259 8.29 5.02 -11.22
N GLU A 260 8.00 6.30 -11.04
CA GLU A 260 8.25 7.35 -12.03
C GLU A 260 9.71 7.46 -12.51
N PRO A 261 10.75 7.17 -11.69
CA PRO A 261 12.14 7.13 -12.18
C PRO A 261 12.40 6.09 -13.27
N ASN A 262 11.59 5.04 -13.39
CA ASN A 262 11.74 4.03 -14.44
C ASN A 262 11.04 4.49 -15.73
N GLN A 263 11.77 5.19 -16.59
CA GLN A 263 11.23 5.69 -17.86
C GLN A 263 10.76 4.55 -18.78
N ALA A 264 11.42 3.39 -18.77
CA ALA A 264 11.00 2.25 -19.59
C ALA A 264 9.62 1.70 -19.16
N ALA A 265 9.30 1.79 -17.88
CA ALA A 265 7.99 1.42 -17.35
C ALA A 265 6.90 2.44 -17.69
N VAL A 266 7.23 3.73 -17.69
CA VAL A 266 6.35 4.80 -18.17
C VAL A 266 6.07 4.61 -19.67
N ASP A 267 7.10 4.32 -20.46
CA ASP A 267 6.99 4.07 -21.90
C ASP A 267 6.13 2.83 -22.18
N LEU A 268 6.29 1.76 -21.40
CA LEU A 268 5.43 0.57 -21.47
C LEU A 268 3.96 0.95 -21.27
N ALA A 269 3.61 1.62 -20.16
CA ALA A 269 2.22 1.99 -19.88
C ALA A 269 1.62 2.90 -20.97
N THR A 270 2.38 3.90 -21.41
CA THR A 270 1.90 4.88 -22.41
C THR A 270 1.78 4.29 -23.82
N ALA A 271 2.67 3.37 -24.21
CA ALA A 271 2.58 2.65 -25.49
C ALA A 271 1.30 1.80 -25.60
N HIS A 272 0.79 1.30 -24.45
CA HIS A 272 -0.50 0.60 -24.35
C HIS A 272 -1.71 1.54 -24.20
N GLY A 273 -1.51 2.85 -24.36
CA GLY A 273 -2.58 3.86 -24.28
C GLY A 273 -3.14 4.06 -22.87
N MET A 274 -2.43 3.60 -21.83
CA MET A 274 -2.82 3.83 -20.45
C MET A 274 -2.51 5.27 -20.05
N VAL A 275 -3.36 5.86 -19.21
CA VAL A 275 -3.25 7.24 -18.75
C VAL A 275 -3.03 7.28 -17.24
N PRO A 276 -2.31 8.29 -16.71
CA PRO A 276 -2.14 8.43 -15.26
C PRO A 276 -3.48 8.76 -14.60
N GLU A 277 -3.87 7.98 -13.58
CA GLU A 277 -5.14 8.14 -12.86
C GLU A 277 -4.96 8.48 -11.37
N PHE A 278 -3.82 8.11 -10.77
CA PHE A 278 -3.54 8.33 -9.35
C PHE A 278 -2.03 8.40 -9.11
N GLU A 279 -1.61 9.10 -8.07
CA GLU A 279 -0.18 9.16 -7.71
C GLU A 279 0.04 9.19 -6.20
N THR A 280 1.18 8.64 -5.80
CA THR A 280 1.69 8.65 -4.43
C THR A 280 3.16 9.05 -4.42
N ALA A 281 3.63 9.48 -3.27
CA ALA A 281 5.05 9.67 -3.01
C ALA A 281 5.56 8.50 -2.18
N ARG A 282 6.53 7.76 -2.70
CA ARG A 282 7.35 6.83 -1.93
C ARG A 282 8.21 7.64 -0.97
N MET A 283 8.06 7.38 0.31
CA MET A 283 8.80 8.07 1.36
C MET A 283 9.38 7.08 2.37
N TYR A 284 10.50 7.45 3.00
CA TYR A 284 11.14 6.65 4.04
C TYR A 284 11.44 7.48 5.28
N LYS A 285 11.17 6.91 6.46
CA LYS A 285 11.73 7.37 7.73
C LYS A 285 12.93 6.48 8.05
N GLY A 286 14.11 7.07 8.19
CA GLY A 286 15.39 6.34 8.26
C GLY A 286 16.06 6.21 6.89
N PRO A 287 17.18 5.47 6.78
CA PRO A 287 17.90 5.33 5.52
C PRO A 287 17.03 4.71 4.42
N ALA A 288 16.92 5.38 3.27
CA ALA A 288 16.19 4.84 2.13
C ALA A 288 16.89 3.57 1.60
N PRO A 289 16.15 2.48 1.32
CA PRO A 289 16.74 1.27 0.74
C PRO A 289 17.27 1.54 -0.68
N GLU A 290 18.38 0.90 -1.03
CA GLU A 290 18.91 0.91 -2.40
C GLU A 290 18.18 -0.14 -3.24
N LEU A 291 17.10 0.26 -3.92
CA LEU A 291 16.35 -0.60 -4.83
C LEU A 291 16.81 -0.43 -6.28
N ASP A 292 16.74 -1.50 -7.08
CA ASP A 292 16.96 -1.43 -8.52
C ASP A 292 15.66 -1.02 -9.24
N LEU A 293 15.39 0.30 -9.26
CA LEU A 293 14.17 0.84 -9.84
C LEU A 293 14.05 0.57 -11.35
N ASP A 294 15.17 0.41 -12.06
CA ASP A 294 15.18 0.12 -13.50
C ASP A 294 14.55 -1.26 -13.80
N MET A 295 14.60 -2.18 -12.83
CA MET A 295 13.97 -3.49 -12.92
C MET A 295 12.50 -3.54 -12.47
N ILE A 296 11.98 -2.45 -11.89
CA ILE A 296 10.62 -2.38 -11.35
C ILE A 296 9.71 -1.66 -12.34
N PHE A 297 8.98 -2.43 -13.15
CA PHE A 297 7.99 -1.91 -14.09
C PHE A 297 6.62 -1.69 -13.45
N GLY A 298 6.35 -2.40 -12.36
CA GLY A 298 5.19 -2.18 -11.51
C GLY A 298 5.49 -2.64 -10.09
N ILE A 299 5.19 -1.80 -9.10
CA ILE A 299 5.28 -2.20 -7.69
C ILE A 299 4.18 -3.22 -7.34
N SER A 300 4.29 -3.90 -6.20
CA SER A 300 3.28 -4.89 -5.80
C SER A 300 1.98 -4.24 -5.32
N SER A 301 2.08 -3.20 -4.50
CA SER A 301 0.93 -2.43 -4.00
C SER A 301 1.38 -1.10 -3.40
N PHE A 302 0.49 -0.10 -3.34
CA PHE A 302 0.78 1.12 -2.58
C PHE A 302 0.72 0.87 -1.07
N GLU A 303 -0.05 -0.13 -0.65
CA GLU A 303 -0.42 -0.31 0.75
C GLU A 303 0.63 -1.09 1.55
N LEU A 304 1.36 -2.00 0.90
CA LEU A 304 2.39 -2.83 1.52
C LEU A 304 3.77 -2.67 0.89
N GLY A 305 3.88 -1.84 -0.15
CA GLY A 305 5.17 -1.49 -0.76
C GLY A 305 5.40 -2.06 -2.15
#